data_AF-A0A1F4MTD4-F1
#
_entry.id   AF-A0A1F4MTD4-F1
#
_cell.length_a   1.000
_cell.length_b   1.000
_cell.length_c   1.000
_cell.angle_alpha   90.00
_cell.angle_beta   90.00
_cell.angle_gamma   90.00
#
_symmetry.space_group_name_H-M   'P 1'
#
loop_
_entity.id
_entity.type
_entity.pdbx_description
1 polymer ?
#
loop_
_entity_poly.entity_id
_entity_poly.type
_entity_poly.pdbx_seq_one_letter_code
_entity_poly.pdbx_strand_id
1 'polypeptide(L)'
;MAQAAKKVLVIGDDTRSFLACVRSLGRQGLEVHVAPNTLQSPALASRYIKQVHILPYYLGDGQEWLTATRALLENERFALVLPCEERSLLPLIRHQHEFPPETRLAIPNEQALEAFFDKVRTRELASRCDVPVAQAHLFHAEGPLPQTFPLVAKYRKSYSWPDLYVRTQVKIVKSANELAQWLQAHQPADQEVFFEHLVPGVGVGVSVLCDRGEVLQAFEHQRAHEVSGSSFYRKSMPLHPERLAAVQRMVSAIRYTGLAMFEFKVDQATGQWHLLEVNARPWGSLPLPVAWGIDFPYRLYQLLVLGQRTPSVTYPAPRYARNFMSDLWQFRMTSSELRSHPLAMAKHAAGWLGGLLRILVNRERQDTWVWDDTGPARLEFQQLLATIKHKLQGDDVRTRRALPALTLERRPRLLFLCQGNICRSSYAEKKARQLIEHAKLNVAVDSAGMLPRNARPAPLVAQEAARQQGVDLSTHASKHAFEPLLRQSDWIVIFDDINRQALIERYPDLENRLVYLGDFASAPDRQILDPDGKDLDTFLQTYRRIDACLPALLKQAHQATPAHESAC
;
A
#
# COMPACT_ATOMS: atom_id res chain seq x y z
N MET A 1 -22.38 29.84 -22.40
CA MET A 1 -22.72 28.72 -21.49
C MET A 1 -21.43 28.19 -20.92
N ALA A 2 -21.22 28.29 -19.59
CA ALA A 2 -20.01 27.77 -18.97
C ALA A 2 -19.96 26.25 -19.17
N GLN A 3 -18.94 25.77 -19.87
CA GLN A 3 -18.69 24.34 -20.01
C GLN A 3 -18.47 23.79 -18.60
N ALA A 4 -19.39 22.97 -18.09
CA ALA A 4 -19.27 22.40 -16.75
C ALA A 4 -17.87 21.79 -16.59
N ALA A 5 -17.17 22.14 -15.50
CA ALA A 5 -15.87 21.56 -15.21
C ALA A 5 -16.02 20.04 -15.17
N LYS A 6 -15.30 19.33 -16.04
CA LYS A 6 -15.37 17.88 -16.09
C LYS A 6 -14.71 17.32 -14.82
N LYS A 7 -15.49 16.54 -14.06
CA LYS A 7 -14.99 15.88 -12.84
C LYS A 7 -14.14 14.68 -13.18
N VAL A 8 -13.12 14.42 -12.36
CA VAL A 8 -12.28 13.23 -12.45
C VAL A 8 -12.12 12.60 -11.07
N LEU A 9 -12.05 11.28 -11.02
CA LEU A 9 -11.78 10.51 -9.82
C LEU A 9 -10.37 9.92 -9.88
N VAL A 10 -9.52 10.25 -8.93
CA VAL A 10 -8.18 9.64 -8.80
C VAL A 10 -8.17 8.69 -7.61
N ILE A 11 -7.81 7.41 -7.83
CA ILE A 11 -7.84 6.37 -6.79
C ILE A 11 -6.40 5.99 -6.40
N GLY A 12 -6.06 6.16 -5.13
CA GLY A 12 -4.73 5.94 -4.58
C GLY A 12 -4.43 6.92 -3.44
N ASP A 13 -3.24 6.85 -2.87
CA ASP A 13 -2.89 7.63 -1.68
C ASP A 13 -1.39 7.91 -1.51
N ASP A 14 -0.54 7.67 -2.50
CA ASP A 14 0.89 7.97 -2.35
C ASP A 14 1.23 9.47 -2.58
N THR A 15 2.34 9.94 -2.04
CA THR A 15 2.86 11.30 -2.28
C THR A 15 3.64 11.42 -3.60
N ARG A 16 3.54 10.41 -4.48
CA ARG A 16 4.30 10.28 -5.71
C ARG A 16 3.37 10.29 -6.92
N SER A 17 2.97 9.11 -7.38
CA SER A 17 2.10 8.93 -8.55
C SER A 17 0.73 9.59 -8.35
N PHE A 18 0.08 9.34 -7.21
CA PHE A 18 -1.26 9.84 -6.90
C PHE A 18 -1.26 11.37 -6.77
N LEU A 19 -0.36 11.92 -5.94
CA LEU A 19 -0.27 13.38 -5.76
C LEU A 19 0.12 14.11 -7.06
N ALA A 20 0.98 13.51 -7.90
CA ALA A 20 1.32 14.07 -9.20
C ALA A 20 0.11 14.12 -10.14
N CYS A 21 -0.71 13.06 -10.19
CA CYS A 21 -1.95 13.04 -10.95
C CYS A 21 -2.97 14.08 -10.46
N VAL A 22 -3.20 14.15 -9.13
CA VAL A 22 -4.10 15.14 -8.52
C VAL A 22 -3.69 16.57 -8.89
N ARG A 23 -2.42 16.91 -8.72
CA ARG A 23 -1.90 18.25 -9.04
C ARG A 23 -1.93 18.56 -10.53
N SER A 24 -1.56 17.60 -11.37
CA SER A 24 -1.61 17.72 -12.83
C SER A 24 -3.03 18.10 -13.27
N LEU A 25 -4.03 17.28 -12.93
CA LEU A 25 -5.41 17.47 -13.37
C LEU A 25 -6.02 18.73 -12.76
N GLY A 26 -5.75 19.01 -11.47
CA GLY A 26 -6.24 20.20 -10.78
C GLY A 26 -5.66 21.51 -11.33
N ARG A 27 -4.38 21.54 -11.74
CA ARG A 27 -3.76 22.71 -12.39
C ARG A 27 -4.40 23.06 -13.73
N GLN A 28 -5.02 22.08 -14.38
CA GLN A 28 -5.73 22.24 -15.65
C GLN A 28 -7.20 22.63 -15.45
N GLY A 29 -7.61 22.92 -14.21
CA GLY A 29 -8.96 23.37 -13.87
C GLY A 29 -9.99 22.24 -13.78
N LEU A 30 -9.58 20.98 -13.78
CA LEU A 30 -10.50 19.85 -13.58
C LEU A 30 -10.91 19.74 -12.10
N GLU A 31 -12.16 19.34 -11.86
CA GLU A 31 -12.67 19.06 -10.53
C GLU A 31 -12.19 17.66 -10.10
N VAL A 32 -11.23 17.61 -9.18
CA VAL A 32 -10.59 16.35 -8.76
C VAL A 32 -11.22 15.83 -7.48
N HIS A 33 -11.92 14.71 -7.59
CA HIS A 33 -12.31 13.87 -6.45
C HIS A 33 -11.28 12.76 -6.28
N VAL A 34 -11.15 12.24 -5.05
CA VAL A 34 -10.20 11.16 -4.75
C VAL A 34 -10.85 10.04 -3.94
N ALA A 35 -10.34 8.83 -4.10
CA ALA A 35 -10.68 7.69 -3.26
C ALA A 35 -9.39 7.00 -2.75
N PRO A 36 -8.92 7.34 -1.54
CA PRO A 36 -7.70 6.78 -0.98
C PRO A 36 -7.94 5.45 -0.23
N ASN A 37 -6.89 4.63 -0.08
CA ASN A 37 -6.94 3.44 0.79
C ASN A 37 -6.66 3.80 2.26
N THR A 38 -5.97 4.92 2.52
CA THR A 38 -5.75 5.51 3.86
C THR A 38 -6.04 7.01 3.89
N LEU A 39 -6.65 7.49 4.99
CA LEU A 39 -6.90 8.92 5.22
C LEU A 39 -5.69 9.68 5.78
N GLN A 40 -4.58 8.99 6.10
CA GLN A 40 -3.39 9.64 6.65
C GLN A 40 -2.44 10.23 5.61
N SER A 41 -2.65 9.92 4.34
CA SER A 41 -1.71 10.32 3.32
C SER A 41 -1.54 11.84 3.30
N PRO A 42 -0.29 12.35 3.36
CA PRO A 42 -0.03 13.77 3.15
C PRO A 42 -0.60 14.29 1.84
N ALA A 43 -0.75 13.44 0.83
CA ALA A 43 -1.31 13.83 -0.47
C ALA A 43 -2.75 14.35 -0.36
N LEU A 44 -3.52 13.91 0.64
CA LEU A 44 -4.89 14.36 0.86
C LEU A 44 -5.00 15.82 1.31
N ALA A 45 -3.90 16.42 1.79
CA ALA A 45 -3.85 17.85 2.11
C ALA A 45 -3.66 18.73 0.85
N SER A 46 -3.67 18.15 -0.35
CA SER A 46 -3.56 18.92 -1.60
C SER A 46 -4.78 19.82 -1.79
N ARG A 47 -4.54 21.11 -2.07
CA ARG A 47 -5.61 22.07 -2.35
C ARG A 47 -6.43 21.77 -3.61
N TYR A 48 -5.90 20.90 -4.48
CA TYR A 48 -6.52 20.52 -5.74
C TYR A 48 -7.60 19.46 -5.56
N ILE A 49 -7.66 18.82 -4.38
CA ILE A 49 -8.71 17.86 -4.03
C ILE A 49 -9.98 18.63 -3.63
N LYS A 50 -11.10 18.28 -4.24
CA LYS A 50 -12.42 18.84 -3.94
C LYS A 50 -13.26 17.98 -3.02
N GLN A 51 -13.17 16.66 -3.18
CA GLN A 51 -13.90 15.72 -2.34
C GLN A 51 -13.12 14.43 -2.17
N VAL A 52 -13.18 13.87 -0.96
CA VAL A 52 -12.60 12.57 -0.60
C VAL A 52 -13.75 11.59 -0.42
N HIS A 53 -13.67 10.44 -1.09
CA HIS A 53 -14.65 9.36 -1.02
C HIS A 53 -14.00 8.15 -0.37
N ILE A 54 -14.66 7.56 0.63
CA ILE A 54 -14.19 6.35 1.29
C ILE A 54 -14.90 5.17 0.64
N LEU A 55 -14.15 4.32 -0.05
CA LEU A 55 -14.66 3.08 -0.59
C LEU A 55 -14.37 1.91 0.37
N PRO A 56 -15.26 0.89 0.43
CA PRO A 56 -14.96 -0.38 1.08
C PRO A 56 -13.67 -1.00 0.55
N TYR A 57 -13.06 -1.94 1.26
CA TYR A 57 -12.01 -2.74 0.66
C TYR A 57 -12.62 -3.80 -0.27
N TYR A 58 -11.95 -4.11 -1.38
CA TYR A 58 -12.30 -5.21 -2.25
C TYR A 58 -11.91 -6.53 -1.59
N LEU A 59 -12.86 -7.17 -0.92
CA LEU A 59 -12.69 -8.44 -0.21
C LEU A 59 -13.69 -9.47 -0.72
N GLY A 60 -13.36 -10.76 -0.60
CA GLY A 60 -14.24 -11.84 -1.06
C GLY A 60 -14.49 -11.77 -2.56
N ASP A 61 -15.77 -11.65 -2.95
CA ASP A 61 -16.20 -11.48 -4.34
C ASP A 61 -16.22 -10.01 -4.81
N GLY A 62 -15.97 -9.05 -3.91
CA GLY A 62 -15.91 -7.64 -4.20
C GLY A 62 -17.26 -6.92 -4.31
N GLN A 63 -18.38 -7.56 -3.97
CA GLN A 63 -19.73 -6.98 -4.20
C GLN A 63 -19.98 -5.67 -3.44
N GLU A 64 -19.49 -5.55 -2.21
CA GLU A 64 -19.63 -4.32 -1.42
C GLU A 64 -18.87 -3.15 -2.07
N TRP A 65 -17.62 -3.41 -2.51
CA TRP A 65 -16.81 -2.43 -3.22
C TRP A 65 -17.44 -2.03 -4.56
N LEU A 66 -17.93 -3.00 -5.32
CA LEU A 66 -18.59 -2.78 -6.61
C LEU A 66 -19.85 -1.91 -6.45
N THR A 67 -20.71 -2.27 -5.50
CA THR A 67 -21.96 -1.53 -5.22
C THR A 67 -21.67 -0.08 -4.86
N ALA A 68 -20.73 0.15 -3.93
CA ALA A 68 -20.34 1.49 -3.51
C ALA A 68 -19.69 2.30 -4.65
N THR A 69 -18.80 1.66 -5.43
CA THR A 69 -18.11 2.31 -6.55
C THR A 69 -19.10 2.66 -7.66
N ARG A 70 -20.00 1.76 -8.04
CA ARG A 70 -21.03 2.03 -9.06
C ARG A 70 -21.91 3.21 -8.65
N ALA A 71 -22.44 3.20 -7.42
CA ALA A 71 -23.26 4.29 -6.89
C ALA A 71 -22.50 5.63 -6.92
N LEU A 72 -21.22 5.62 -6.56
CA LEU A 72 -20.36 6.81 -6.64
C LEU A 72 -20.23 7.33 -8.08
N LEU A 73 -19.93 6.44 -9.04
CA LEU A 73 -19.75 6.85 -10.45
C LEU A 73 -21.05 7.36 -11.07
N GLU A 74 -22.20 6.77 -10.75
CA GLU A 74 -23.54 7.18 -11.20
C GLU A 74 -23.93 8.56 -10.65
N ASN A 75 -23.68 8.80 -9.36
CA ASN A 75 -24.04 10.05 -8.69
C ASN A 75 -23.15 11.22 -9.11
N GLU A 76 -21.84 11.00 -9.18
CA GLU A 76 -20.88 12.08 -9.44
C GLU A 76 -20.66 12.34 -10.93
N ARG A 77 -20.90 11.34 -11.79
CA ARG A 77 -20.72 11.42 -13.26
C ARG A 77 -19.32 11.87 -13.67
N PHE A 78 -18.31 11.13 -13.21
CA PHE A 78 -16.92 11.41 -13.54
C PHE A 78 -16.64 11.20 -15.03
N ALA A 79 -15.90 12.10 -15.64
CA ALA A 79 -15.43 11.94 -17.02
C ALA A 79 -14.30 10.91 -17.12
N LEU A 80 -13.48 10.78 -16.06
CA LEU A 80 -12.34 9.85 -15.99
C LEU A 80 -12.20 9.28 -14.57
N VAL A 81 -11.93 7.98 -14.47
CA VAL A 81 -11.41 7.31 -13.27
C VAL A 81 -9.96 6.91 -13.52
N LEU A 82 -9.04 7.41 -12.69
CA LEU A 82 -7.60 7.19 -12.80
C LEU A 82 -7.05 6.42 -11.59
N PRO A 83 -6.87 5.09 -11.70
CA PRO A 83 -6.19 4.31 -10.66
C PRO A 83 -4.68 4.55 -10.70
N CYS A 84 -4.09 4.91 -9.56
CA CYS A 84 -2.65 5.15 -9.43
C CYS A 84 -1.88 3.91 -8.96
N GLU A 85 -2.58 2.81 -8.67
CA GLU A 85 -1.99 1.57 -8.16
C GLU A 85 -2.81 0.33 -8.51
N GLU A 86 -2.18 -0.84 -8.39
CA GLU A 86 -2.79 -2.14 -8.76
C GLU A 86 -3.99 -2.52 -7.88
N ARG A 87 -3.97 -2.12 -6.60
CA ARG A 87 -5.06 -2.38 -5.64
C ARG A 87 -6.39 -1.77 -6.07
N SER A 88 -6.36 -0.65 -6.79
CA SER A 88 -7.56 0.00 -7.35
C SER A 88 -7.77 -0.36 -8.81
N LEU A 89 -6.69 -0.57 -9.58
CA LEU A 89 -6.75 -0.91 -10.99
C LEU A 89 -7.37 -2.29 -11.24
N LEU A 90 -6.96 -3.33 -10.49
CA LEU A 90 -7.43 -4.71 -10.72
C LEU A 90 -8.95 -4.87 -10.50
N PRO A 91 -9.56 -4.31 -9.44
CA PRO A 91 -11.01 -4.25 -9.31
C PRO A 91 -11.71 -3.53 -10.46
N LEU A 92 -11.20 -2.39 -10.90
CA LEU A 92 -11.78 -1.63 -12.02
C LEU A 92 -11.78 -2.43 -13.33
N ILE A 93 -10.70 -3.15 -13.61
CA ILE A 93 -10.60 -4.06 -14.77
C ILE A 93 -11.64 -5.17 -14.68
N ARG A 94 -11.74 -5.81 -13.52
CA ARG A 94 -12.62 -6.97 -13.31
C ARG A 94 -14.09 -6.62 -13.52
N HIS A 95 -14.49 -5.41 -13.14
CA HIS A 95 -15.87 -4.94 -13.19
C HIS A 95 -16.11 -3.87 -14.26
N GLN A 96 -15.21 -3.72 -15.24
CA GLN A 96 -15.24 -2.61 -16.21
C GLN A 96 -16.57 -2.47 -16.97
N HIS A 97 -17.29 -3.59 -17.18
CA HIS A 97 -18.57 -3.62 -17.90
C HIS A 97 -19.78 -3.29 -17.01
N GLU A 98 -19.59 -3.16 -15.70
CA GLU A 98 -20.65 -2.90 -14.71
C GLU A 98 -20.73 -1.41 -14.33
N PHE A 99 -19.83 -0.59 -14.86
CA PHE A 99 -19.78 0.85 -14.62
C PHE A 99 -20.44 1.64 -15.75
N PRO A 100 -20.90 2.87 -15.49
CA PRO A 100 -21.57 3.69 -16.50
C PRO A 100 -20.68 3.93 -17.74
N PRO A 101 -21.17 3.68 -18.97
CA PRO A 101 -20.36 3.71 -20.19
C PRO A 101 -19.81 5.09 -20.54
N GLU A 102 -20.43 6.16 -20.03
CA GLU A 102 -19.94 7.54 -20.15
C GLU A 102 -18.68 7.82 -19.32
N THR A 103 -18.41 7.01 -18.28
CA THR A 103 -17.24 7.15 -17.42
C THR A 103 -16.06 6.43 -18.04
N ARG A 104 -15.03 7.18 -18.46
CA ARG A 104 -13.82 6.55 -19.00
C ARG A 104 -12.97 6.01 -17.86
N LEU A 105 -12.55 4.75 -17.97
CA LEU A 105 -11.60 4.13 -17.05
C LEU A 105 -10.20 4.21 -17.67
N ALA A 106 -9.23 4.79 -16.96
CA ALA A 106 -7.83 4.81 -17.37
C ALA A 106 -7.15 3.46 -17.07
N ILE A 107 -7.67 2.40 -17.68
CA ILE A 107 -7.17 1.04 -17.53
C ILE A 107 -6.51 0.55 -18.84
N PRO A 108 -5.48 -0.31 -18.77
CA PRO A 108 -4.88 -0.92 -19.95
C PRO A 108 -5.86 -1.78 -20.75
N ASN A 109 -5.62 -1.91 -22.06
CA ASN A 109 -6.31 -2.88 -22.90
C ASN A 109 -5.97 -4.32 -22.52
N GLU A 110 -6.84 -5.27 -22.88
CA GLU A 110 -6.75 -6.69 -22.50
C GLU A 110 -5.37 -7.31 -22.77
N GLN A 111 -4.79 -7.09 -23.96
CA GLN A 111 -3.47 -7.63 -24.29
C GLN A 111 -2.37 -7.09 -23.35
N ALA A 112 -2.49 -5.85 -22.88
CA ALA A 112 -1.55 -5.25 -21.94
C ALA A 112 -1.76 -5.74 -20.50
N LEU A 113 -2.99 -6.09 -20.13
CA LEU A 113 -3.28 -6.72 -18.85
C LEU A 113 -2.61 -8.09 -18.74
N GLU A 114 -2.67 -8.89 -19.80
CA GLU A 114 -1.98 -10.17 -19.88
C GLU A 114 -0.45 -10.00 -19.89
N ALA A 115 0.06 -9.05 -20.69
CA ALA A 115 1.49 -8.90 -20.90
C ALA A 115 2.23 -8.19 -19.77
N PHE A 116 1.69 -7.11 -19.18
CA PHE A 116 2.46 -6.22 -18.28
C PHE A 116 2.23 -6.45 -16.79
N PHE A 117 1.21 -7.21 -16.38
CA PHE A 117 0.93 -7.48 -14.96
C PHE A 117 1.49 -8.83 -14.48
N ASP A 118 2.04 -9.62 -15.39
CA ASP A 118 2.75 -10.85 -15.10
C ASP A 118 4.18 -10.75 -15.64
N LYS A 119 5.15 -10.73 -14.72
CA LYS A 119 6.58 -10.56 -15.06
C LYS A 119 7.11 -11.64 -15.98
N VAL A 120 6.54 -12.85 -15.99
CA VAL A 120 6.93 -13.90 -16.94
C VAL A 120 6.37 -13.58 -18.33
N ARG A 121 5.09 -13.20 -18.43
CA ARG A 121 4.48 -12.78 -19.72
C ARG A 121 5.15 -11.53 -20.30
N THR A 122 5.56 -10.59 -19.45
CA THR A 122 6.31 -9.40 -19.88
C THR A 122 7.60 -9.80 -20.58
N ARG A 123 8.30 -10.82 -20.05
CA ARG A 123 9.55 -11.31 -20.63
C ARG A 123 9.32 -12.07 -21.93
N GLU A 124 8.29 -12.90 -21.99
CA GLU A 124 7.90 -13.57 -23.24
C GLU A 124 7.62 -12.54 -24.35
N LEU A 125 6.90 -11.46 -24.03
CA LEU A 125 6.68 -10.36 -24.97
C LEU A 125 8.00 -9.66 -25.33
N ALA A 126 8.86 -9.39 -24.35
CA ALA A 126 10.16 -8.75 -24.56
C ALA A 126 11.02 -9.59 -25.52
N SER A 127 11.14 -10.90 -25.31
CA SER A 127 11.87 -11.82 -26.18
C SER A 127 11.30 -11.86 -27.60
N ARG A 128 9.96 -11.88 -27.77
CA ARG A 128 9.34 -11.79 -29.11
C ARG A 128 9.60 -10.46 -29.83
N CYS A 129 9.92 -9.41 -29.07
CA CYS A 129 10.19 -8.07 -29.59
C CYS A 129 11.69 -7.73 -29.64
N ASP A 130 12.57 -8.72 -29.48
CA ASP A 130 14.02 -8.53 -29.42
C ASP A 130 14.44 -7.48 -28.38
N VAL A 131 13.84 -7.56 -27.19
CA VAL A 131 14.16 -6.70 -26.05
C VAL A 131 14.93 -7.53 -25.01
N PRO A 132 16.18 -7.16 -24.69
CA PRO A 132 16.99 -7.90 -23.72
C PRO A 132 16.30 -8.01 -22.35
N VAL A 133 16.27 -9.22 -21.81
CA VAL A 133 15.81 -9.56 -20.45
C VAL A 133 16.84 -10.48 -19.82
N ALA A 134 16.95 -10.47 -18.49
CA ALA A 134 17.85 -11.40 -17.81
C ALA A 134 17.41 -12.86 -18.04
N GLN A 135 18.32 -13.82 -17.89
CA GLN A 135 17.92 -15.22 -17.88
C GLN A 135 17.10 -15.52 -16.61
N ALA A 136 15.93 -16.14 -16.79
CA ALA A 136 15.01 -16.49 -15.72
C ALA A 136 14.72 -17.99 -15.70
N HIS A 137 14.57 -18.55 -14.51
CA HIS A 137 14.20 -19.95 -14.24
C HIS A 137 12.89 -19.94 -13.45
N LEU A 138 11.86 -20.56 -14.01
CA LEU A 138 10.56 -20.69 -13.34
C LEU A 138 10.69 -21.72 -12.20
N PHE A 139 10.13 -21.41 -11.03
CA PHE A 139 10.16 -22.35 -9.91
C PHE A 139 9.20 -23.51 -10.16
N HIS A 140 9.71 -24.73 -9.99
CA HIS A 140 8.90 -25.94 -9.93
C HIS A 140 9.16 -26.68 -8.61
N ALA A 141 8.10 -27.11 -7.93
CA ALA A 141 8.20 -27.70 -6.59
C ALA A 141 9.08 -28.96 -6.54
N GLU A 142 9.02 -29.79 -7.59
CA GLU A 142 9.84 -31.00 -7.76
C GLU A 142 11.00 -30.81 -8.75
N GLY A 143 11.23 -29.57 -9.21
CA GLY A 143 12.23 -29.25 -10.22
C GLY A 143 13.62 -28.95 -9.64
N PRO A 144 14.66 -28.93 -10.49
CA PRO A 144 16.01 -28.55 -10.06
C PRO A 144 16.06 -27.08 -9.66
N LEU A 145 16.75 -26.78 -8.55
CA LEU A 145 17.00 -25.41 -8.11
C LEU A 145 18.24 -24.81 -8.80
N PRO A 146 18.24 -23.49 -9.08
CA PRO A 146 19.40 -22.82 -9.64
C PRO A 146 20.65 -22.93 -8.74
N GLN A 147 21.82 -23.11 -9.35
CA GLN A 147 23.10 -23.31 -8.64
C GLN A 147 24.03 -22.07 -8.67
N THR A 148 23.72 -21.07 -9.51
CA THR A 148 24.58 -19.90 -9.71
C THR A 148 23.96 -18.67 -9.04
N PHE A 149 24.74 -18.01 -8.18
CA PHE A 149 24.31 -16.91 -7.31
C PHE A 149 25.17 -15.65 -7.54
N PRO A 150 24.70 -14.42 -7.19
CA PRO A 150 23.41 -14.11 -6.56
C PRO A 150 22.22 -14.13 -7.53
N LEU A 151 21.04 -14.43 -6.99
CA LEU A 151 19.77 -14.48 -7.69
C LEU A 151 18.79 -13.46 -7.12
N VAL A 152 17.79 -13.10 -7.93
CA VAL A 152 16.63 -12.34 -7.50
C VAL A 152 15.41 -13.25 -7.60
N ALA A 153 14.83 -13.59 -6.44
CA ALA A 153 13.58 -14.31 -6.33
C ALA A 153 12.41 -13.33 -6.45
N LYS A 154 11.51 -13.57 -7.40
CA LYS A 154 10.39 -12.69 -7.72
C LYS A 154 9.10 -13.49 -7.91
N TYR A 155 8.03 -13.02 -7.29
CA TYR A 155 6.69 -13.43 -7.70
C TYR A 155 6.35 -12.87 -9.08
N ARG A 156 5.55 -13.62 -9.85
CA ARG A 156 5.09 -13.21 -11.18
C ARG A 156 4.29 -11.91 -11.14
N LYS A 157 3.42 -11.75 -10.14
CA LYS A 157 2.53 -10.60 -9.99
C LYS A 157 2.89 -9.82 -8.72
N SER A 158 2.79 -8.48 -8.77
CA SER A 158 3.04 -7.63 -7.60
C SER A 158 1.89 -7.67 -6.59
N TYR A 159 0.67 -7.86 -7.09
CA TYR A 159 -0.55 -8.08 -6.33
C TYR A 159 -1.35 -9.21 -7.00
N SER A 160 -2.01 -10.04 -6.20
CA SER A 160 -2.78 -11.18 -6.69
C SER A 160 -4.01 -11.43 -5.81
N TRP A 161 -4.97 -12.15 -6.38
CA TRP A 161 -6.10 -12.69 -5.63
C TRP A 161 -5.66 -13.94 -4.84
N PRO A 162 -6.27 -14.21 -3.67
CA PRO A 162 -7.33 -13.45 -2.99
C PRO A 162 -6.81 -12.27 -2.14
N ASP A 163 -5.50 -12.16 -1.91
CA ASP A 163 -4.88 -11.18 -1.01
C ASP A 163 -4.48 -9.86 -1.70
N LEU A 164 -5.44 -9.16 -2.33
CA LEU A 164 -5.19 -7.96 -3.14
C LEU A 164 -4.42 -6.85 -2.42
N TYR A 165 -4.52 -6.76 -1.09
CA TYR A 165 -3.87 -5.73 -0.28
C TYR A 165 -2.48 -6.11 0.24
N VAL A 166 -1.99 -7.30 -0.10
CA VAL A 166 -0.64 -7.77 0.22
C VAL A 166 0.22 -7.66 -1.03
N ARG A 167 1.27 -6.86 -0.95
CA ARG A 167 2.25 -6.77 -2.03
C ARG A 167 3.24 -7.93 -1.93
N THR A 168 3.50 -8.60 -3.05
CA THR A 168 4.53 -9.63 -3.11
C THR A 168 5.92 -9.02 -2.94
N GLN A 169 6.85 -9.82 -2.41
CA GLN A 169 8.20 -9.37 -2.12
C GLN A 169 9.20 -9.80 -3.19
N VAL A 170 10.25 -9.00 -3.34
CA VAL A 170 11.43 -9.33 -4.15
C VAL A 170 12.61 -9.53 -3.21
N LYS A 171 13.28 -10.68 -3.30
CA LYS A 171 14.41 -11.02 -2.44
C LYS A 171 15.65 -11.29 -3.28
N ILE A 172 16.75 -10.59 -2.94
CA ILE A 172 18.08 -10.99 -3.42
C ILE A 172 18.55 -12.14 -2.54
N VAL A 173 18.88 -13.26 -3.18
CA VAL A 173 19.33 -14.51 -2.57
C VAL A 173 20.79 -14.72 -2.95
N LYS A 174 21.67 -14.80 -1.95
CA LYS A 174 23.12 -14.82 -2.17
C LYS A 174 23.73 -16.22 -2.14
N SER A 175 22.98 -17.24 -1.69
CA SER A 175 23.46 -18.62 -1.60
C SER A 175 22.32 -19.63 -1.68
N ALA A 176 22.67 -20.90 -1.94
CA ALA A 176 21.71 -22.01 -1.93
C ALA A 176 21.00 -22.19 -0.58
N ASN A 177 21.72 -21.96 0.53
CA ASN A 177 21.12 -22.03 1.86
C ASN A 177 20.08 -20.91 2.08
N GLU A 178 20.38 -19.68 1.66
CA GLU A 178 19.39 -18.60 1.69
C GLU A 178 18.16 -18.90 0.81
N LEU A 179 18.36 -19.55 -0.34
CA LEU A 179 17.26 -19.96 -1.22
C LEU A 179 16.35 -20.98 -0.54
N ALA A 180 16.94 -22.03 0.06
CA ALA A 180 16.20 -23.08 0.75
C ALA A 180 15.39 -22.52 1.93
N GLN A 181 15.99 -21.64 2.74
CA GLN A 181 15.30 -20.96 3.84
C GLN A 181 14.15 -20.09 3.34
N TRP A 182 14.35 -19.36 2.24
CA TRP A 182 13.32 -18.53 1.66
C TRP A 182 12.14 -19.37 1.14
N LEU A 183 12.42 -20.46 0.42
CA LEU A 183 11.40 -21.40 -0.07
C LEU A 183 10.63 -22.06 1.08
N GLN A 184 11.31 -22.47 2.14
CA GLN A 184 10.67 -23.06 3.32
C GLN A 184 9.74 -22.07 4.02
N ALA A 185 10.13 -20.80 4.10
CA ALA A 185 9.34 -19.76 4.76
C ALA A 185 8.14 -19.27 3.93
N HIS A 186 8.24 -19.29 2.59
CA HIS A 186 7.22 -18.73 1.70
C HIS A 186 6.32 -19.79 1.05
N GLN A 187 6.81 -21.02 0.90
CA GLN A 187 6.11 -22.15 0.28
C GLN A 187 5.33 -21.75 -0.99
N PRO A 188 5.99 -21.10 -1.97
CA PRO A 188 5.29 -20.63 -3.17
C PRO A 188 4.71 -21.80 -3.96
N ALA A 189 3.57 -21.58 -4.62
CA ALA A 189 2.98 -22.58 -5.50
C ALA A 189 3.85 -22.80 -6.76
N ASP A 190 3.61 -23.92 -7.45
CA ASP A 190 4.29 -24.22 -8.72
C ASP A 190 4.12 -23.06 -9.70
N GLN A 191 5.23 -22.61 -10.30
CA GLN A 191 5.27 -21.52 -11.28
C GLN A 191 4.77 -20.16 -10.78
N GLU A 192 4.62 -19.95 -9.47
CA GLU A 192 4.21 -18.66 -8.91
C GLU A 192 5.39 -17.67 -8.83
N VAL A 193 6.59 -18.22 -8.68
CA VAL A 193 7.86 -17.52 -8.50
C VAL A 193 8.81 -17.89 -9.63
N PHE A 194 9.71 -16.97 -9.97
CA PHE A 194 10.85 -17.24 -10.83
C PHE A 194 12.13 -16.63 -10.23
N PHE A 195 13.26 -17.16 -10.66
CA PHE A 195 14.60 -16.73 -10.25
C PHE A 195 15.35 -16.17 -11.46
N GLU A 196 15.96 -15.02 -11.31
CA GLU A 196 16.83 -14.44 -12.33
C GLU A 196 18.18 -14.04 -11.77
N HIS A 197 19.20 -14.00 -12.63
CA HIS A 197 20.49 -13.45 -12.23
C HIS A 197 20.39 -11.96 -11.92
N LEU A 198 21.09 -11.55 -10.86
CA LEU A 198 21.17 -10.13 -10.51
C LEU A 198 21.92 -9.36 -11.60
N VAL A 199 21.20 -8.49 -12.31
CA VAL A 199 21.79 -7.61 -13.33
C VAL A 199 22.48 -6.41 -12.64
N PRO A 200 23.78 -6.17 -12.91
CA PRO A 200 24.49 -5.01 -12.36
C PRO A 200 24.06 -3.71 -13.06
N GLY A 201 24.36 -2.57 -12.45
CA GLY A 201 24.18 -1.26 -13.08
C GLY A 201 23.19 -0.33 -12.38
N VAL A 202 22.70 0.67 -13.09
CA VAL A 202 21.77 1.70 -12.59
C VAL A 202 20.37 1.49 -13.17
N GLY A 203 19.33 1.74 -12.39
CA GLY A 203 17.96 1.69 -12.89
C GLY A 203 17.63 2.91 -13.74
N VAL A 204 17.07 2.63 -14.90
CA VAL A 204 16.59 3.61 -15.88
C VAL A 204 15.13 3.29 -16.18
N GLY A 205 14.29 4.31 -16.29
CA GLY A 205 12.90 4.11 -16.70
C GLY A 205 12.56 4.91 -17.95
N VAL A 206 11.91 4.26 -18.92
CA VAL A 206 11.35 4.90 -20.11
C VAL A 206 9.83 4.95 -19.94
N SER A 207 9.34 6.15 -19.70
CA SER A 207 7.93 6.48 -19.51
C SER A 207 7.28 6.87 -20.84
N VAL A 208 6.10 6.32 -21.13
CA VAL A 208 5.39 6.57 -22.39
C VAL A 208 3.89 6.81 -22.19
N LEU A 209 3.33 7.63 -23.08
CA LEU A 209 1.89 7.67 -23.39
C LEU A 209 1.71 7.04 -24.76
N CYS A 210 0.82 6.06 -24.85
CA CYS A 210 0.55 5.32 -26.08
C CYS A 210 -0.90 5.42 -26.52
N ASP A 211 -1.13 5.36 -27.82
CA ASP A 211 -2.44 5.15 -28.43
C ASP A 211 -2.32 4.09 -29.54
N ARG A 212 -2.99 2.95 -29.34
CA ARG A 212 -3.09 1.84 -30.30
C ARG A 212 -1.72 1.34 -30.80
N GLY A 213 -0.74 1.30 -29.89
CA GLY A 213 0.60 0.83 -30.18
C GLY A 213 1.59 1.89 -30.66
N GLU A 214 1.15 3.13 -30.82
CA GLU A 214 2.03 4.26 -31.14
C GLU A 214 2.42 5.04 -29.88
N VAL A 215 3.70 5.39 -29.74
CA VAL A 215 4.19 6.24 -28.64
C VAL A 215 3.98 7.72 -28.99
N LEU A 216 3.07 8.40 -28.27
CA LEU A 216 2.75 9.82 -28.46
C LEU A 216 3.71 10.74 -27.68
N GLN A 217 4.20 10.28 -26.54
CA GLN A 217 5.16 10.99 -25.70
C GLN A 217 6.07 9.99 -25.03
N ALA A 218 7.35 10.31 -24.94
CA ALA A 218 8.33 9.53 -24.19
C ALA A 218 9.12 10.43 -23.21
N PHE A 219 9.60 9.84 -22.13
CA PHE A 219 10.50 10.48 -21.17
C PHE A 219 11.40 9.44 -20.53
N GLU A 220 12.70 9.69 -20.51
CA GLU A 220 13.67 8.81 -19.86
C GLU A 220 14.21 9.43 -18.57
N HIS A 221 14.35 8.59 -17.55
CA HIS A 221 14.98 8.97 -16.29
C HIS A 221 15.94 7.90 -15.78
N GLN A 222 16.93 8.34 -15.02
CA GLN A 222 17.84 7.48 -14.26
C GLN A 222 17.57 7.68 -12.77
N ARG A 223 17.55 6.59 -12.00
CA ARG A 223 17.58 6.64 -10.54
C ARG A 223 18.97 7.08 -10.10
N ALA A 224 19.05 8.26 -9.47
CA ALA A 224 20.32 8.86 -9.08
C ALA A 224 20.88 8.17 -7.84
N HIS A 225 20.01 7.79 -6.90
CA HIS A 225 20.31 6.89 -5.79
C HIS A 225 19.30 5.73 -5.83
N GLU A 226 19.77 4.51 -5.59
CA GLU A 226 18.92 3.31 -5.50
C GLU A 226 19.13 2.64 -4.15
N VAL A 227 18.06 2.54 -3.37
CA VAL A 227 17.96 1.54 -2.31
C VAL A 227 16.67 0.79 -2.47
N SER A 228 16.77 -0.55 -2.47
CA SER A 228 15.65 -1.47 -2.55
C SER A 228 14.68 -1.19 -3.71
N GLY A 229 15.19 -0.66 -4.84
CA GLY A 229 14.41 -0.39 -6.05
C GLY A 229 13.49 0.84 -6.00
N SER A 230 13.48 1.66 -4.94
CA SER A 230 12.61 2.83 -4.85
C SER A 230 13.18 4.05 -5.59
N SER A 231 12.37 4.72 -6.43
CA SER A 231 12.76 5.93 -7.18
C SER A 231 12.44 7.22 -6.40
N PHE A 232 13.18 7.48 -5.32
CA PHE A 232 13.01 8.69 -4.49
C PHE A 232 13.96 9.83 -4.87
N TYR A 233 15.12 9.53 -5.47
CA TYR A 233 16.01 10.53 -6.04
C TYR A 233 16.41 10.16 -7.46
N ARG A 234 16.09 11.04 -8.41
CA ARG A 234 16.07 10.70 -9.84
C ARG A 234 16.35 11.91 -10.72
N LYS A 235 16.87 11.64 -11.93
CA LYS A 235 17.19 12.67 -12.92
C LYS A 235 16.64 12.32 -14.30
N SER A 236 16.23 13.32 -15.07
CA SER A 236 15.91 13.18 -16.48
C SER A 236 17.17 12.85 -17.27
N MET A 237 17.00 12.03 -18.30
CA MET A 237 18.04 11.63 -19.24
C MET A 237 17.57 11.89 -20.67
N PRO A 238 18.46 12.20 -21.62
CA PRO A 238 18.10 12.13 -23.04
C PRO A 238 17.52 10.75 -23.38
N LEU A 239 16.54 10.71 -24.28
CA LEU A 239 15.97 9.45 -24.76
C LEU A 239 17.06 8.64 -25.47
N HIS A 240 17.31 7.41 -25.02
CA HIS A 240 18.22 6.52 -25.71
C HIS A 240 17.52 5.86 -26.91
N PRO A 241 18.03 6.02 -28.14
CA PRO A 241 17.33 5.57 -29.34
C PRO A 241 16.93 4.09 -29.32
N GLU A 242 17.85 3.20 -28.92
CA GLU A 242 17.58 1.75 -28.92
C GLU A 242 16.57 1.33 -27.85
N ARG A 243 16.57 1.97 -26.68
CA ARG A 243 15.59 1.67 -25.62
C ARG A 243 14.22 2.17 -26.02
N LEU A 244 14.13 3.36 -26.61
CA LEU A 244 12.87 3.88 -27.14
C LEU A 244 12.32 2.97 -28.25
N ALA A 245 13.17 2.53 -29.18
CA ALA A 245 12.79 1.59 -30.24
C ALA A 245 12.30 0.25 -29.67
N ALA A 246 12.96 -0.27 -28.64
CA ALA A 246 12.51 -1.48 -27.93
C ALA A 246 11.13 -1.31 -27.30
N VAL A 247 10.91 -0.18 -26.60
CA VAL A 247 9.59 0.16 -26.04
C VAL A 247 8.54 0.26 -27.13
N GLN A 248 8.84 0.95 -28.25
CA GLN A 248 7.94 1.08 -29.40
C GLN A 248 7.53 -0.28 -29.98
N ARG A 249 8.47 -1.23 -30.14
CA ARG A 249 8.15 -2.59 -30.60
C ARG A 249 7.20 -3.30 -29.65
N MET A 250 7.49 -3.27 -28.35
CA MET A 250 6.65 -3.93 -27.33
C MET A 250 5.23 -3.36 -27.29
N VAL A 251 5.08 -2.02 -27.26
CA VAL A 251 3.74 -1.40 -27.21
C VAL A 251 2.97 -1.61 -28.52
N SER A 252 3.65 -1.60 -29.67
CA SER A 252 3.06 -1.89 -30.97
C SER A 252 2.53 -3.32 -31.07
N ALA A 253 3.31 -4.30 -30.60
CA ALA A 253 2.96 -5.72 -30.68
C ALA A 253 1.64 -6.07 -29.95
N ILE A 254 1.27 -5.29 -28.93
CA ILE A 254 0.03 -5.49 -28.16
C ILE A 254 -0.98 -4.35 -28.34
N ARG A 255 -0.76 -3.45 -29.32
CA ARG A 255 -1.60 -2.29 -29.62
C ARG A 255 -1.93 -1.45 -28.37
N TYR A 256 -0.93 -1.25 -27.52
CA TYR A 256 -1.12 -0.64 -26.19
C TYR A 256 -1.68 0.79 -26.27
N THR A 257 -2.66 1.08 -25.42
CA THR A 257 -3.17 2.44 -25.16
C THR A 257 -3.09 2.72 -23.66
N GLY A 258 -2.52 3.87 -23.29
CA GLY A 258 -2.43 4.29 -21.89
C GLY A 258 -1.03 4.76 -21.48
N LEU A 259 -0.82 4.85 -20.17
CA LEU A 259 0.44 5.26 -19.55
C LEU A 259 1.23 4.04 -19.08
N ALA A 260 2.48 3.91 -19.53
CA ALA A 260 3.38 2.89 -19.05
C ALA A 260 4.77 3.44 -18.71
N MET A 261 5.45 2.77 -17.79
CA MET A 261 6.88 2.99 -17.53
C MET A 261 7.62 1.66 -17.57
N PHE A 262 8.56 1.56 -18.49
CA PHE A 262 9.41 0.40 -18.71
C PHE A 262 10.66 0.58 -17.87
N GLU A 263 10.88 -0.33 -16.92
CA GLU A 263 12.05 -0.33 -16.04
C GLU A 263 13.18 -1.16 -16.63
N PHE A 264 14.36 -0.56 -16.71
CA PHE A 264 15.57 -1.17 -17.19
C PHE A 264 16.67 -1.12 -16.13
N LYS A 265 17.58 -2.08 -16.19
CA LYS A 265 18.89 -1.99 -15.56
C LYS A 265 19.94 -1.74 -16.64
N VAL A 266 20.79 -0.74 -16.45
CA VAL A 266 21.84 -0.35 -17.41
C VAL A 266 23.20 -0.48 -16.75
N ASP A 267 24.04 -1.39 -17.24
CA ASP A 267 25.43 -1.46 -16.86
C ASP A 267 26.18 -0.26 -17.46
N GLN A 268 26.74 0.58 -16.60
CA GLN A 268 27.41 1.82 -17.01
C GLN A 268 28.79 1.56 -17.63
N ALA A 269 29.40 0.40 -17.37
CA ALA A 269 30.71 0.05 -17.90
C ALA A 269 30.60 -0.46 -19.35
N THR A 270 29.61 -1.31 -19.61
CA THR A 270 29.42 -1.96 -20.91
C THR A 270 28.36 -1.29 -21.79
N GLY A 271 27.48 -0.47 -21.22
CA GLY A 271 26.32 0.11 -21.89
C GLY A 271 25.16 -0.89 -22.10
N GLN A 272 25.34 -2.16 -21.73
CA GLN A 272 24.30 -3.18 -21.85
C GLN A 272 23.13 -2.88 -20.92
N TRP A 273 21.92 -3.20 -21.39
CA TRP A 273 20.70 -2.92 -20.65
C TRP A 273 19.71 -4.07 -20.75
N HIS A 274 18.94 -4.28 -19.68
CA HIS A 274 17.93 -5.35 -19.59
C HIS A 274 16.62 -4.79 -19.05
N LEU A 275 15.50 -5.18 -19.65
CA LEU A 275 14.16 -4.90 -19.13
C LEU A 275 13.92 -5.72 -17.86
N LEU A 276 13.42 -5.06 -16.82
CA LEU A 276 13.11 -5.64 -15.51
C LEU A 276 11.61 -5.86 -15.33
N GLU A 277 10.81 -4.82 -15.58
CA GLU A 277 9.35 -4.83 -15.43
C GLU A 277 8.71 -3.68 -16.21
N VAL A 278 7.39 -3.74 -16.37
CA VAL A 278 6.58 -2.67 -16.98
C VAL A 278 5.47 -2.29 -16.01
N ASN A 279 5.37 -0.99 -15.70
CA ASN A 279 4.31 -0.43 -14.87
C ASN A 279 3.28 0.25 -15.78
N ALA A 280 2.22 -0.46 -16.17
CA ALA A 280 1.17 0.03 -17.08
C ALA A 280 0.08 0.85 -16.36
N ARG A 281 0.51 1.86 -15.61
CA ARG A 281 -0.30 2.82 -14.82
C ARG A 281 0.59 4.01 -14.40
N PRO A 282 0.05 5.08 -13.80
CA PRO A 282 0.87 6.07 -13.09
C PRO A 282 1.89 5.41 -12.15
N TRP A 283 3.12 5.92 -12.14
CA TRP A 283 4.29 5.28 -11.51
C TRP A 283 4.99 6.23 -10.52
N GLY A 284 5.80 5.66 -9.61
CA GLY A 284 6.38 6.43 -8.49
C GLY A 284 7.32 7.57 -8.89
N SER A 285 7.95 7.51 -10.06
CA SER A 285 8.81 8.59 -10.57
C SER A 285 8.09 9.65 -11.42
N LEU A 286 6.77 9.52 -11.61
CA LEU A 286 5.92 10.43 -12.38
C LEU A 286 6.04 11.92 -12.00
N PRO A 287 6.31 12.32 -10.73
CA PRO A 287 6.48 13.75 -10.45
C PRO A 287 7.64 14.39 -11.22
N LEU A 288 8.67 13.63 -11.62
CA LEU A 288 9.80 14.16 -12.37
C LEU A 288 9.40 14.69 -13.76
N PRO A 289 8.80 13.90 -14.67
CA PRO A 289 8.37 14.42 -15.97
C PRO A 289 7.35 15.56 -15.85
N VAL A 290 6.39 15.45 -14.92
CA VAL A 290 5.37 16.50 -14.71
C VAL A 290 6.01 17.82 -14.29
N ALA A 291 6.99 17.78 -13.37
CA ALA A 291 7.67 18.99 -12.91
C ALA A 291 8.56 19.66 -13.98
N TRP A 292 8.87 18.96 -15.07
CA TRP A 292 9.72 19.43 -16.16
C TRP A 292 9.00 19.48 -17.51
N GLY A 293 7.66 19.61 -17.50
CA GLY A 293 6.86 19.99 -18.66
C GLY A 293 6.21 18.84 -19.43
N ILE A 294 6.34 17.59 -18.98
CA ILE A 294 5.64 16.45 -19.56
C ILE A 294 4.49 16.03 -18.65
N ASP A 295 3.32 16.59 -18.95
CA ASP A 295 2.08 16.38 -18.18
C ASP A 295 1.35 15.10 -18.61
N PHE A 296 1.93 13.94 -18.30
CA PHE A 296 1.35 12.63 -18.65
C PHE A 296 -0.11 12.44 -18.19
N PRO A 297 -0.53 12.79 -16.96
CA PRO A 297 -1.90 12.57 -16.53
C PRO A 297 -2.92 13.41 -17.32
N TYR A 298 -2.62 14.69 -17.57
CA TYR A 298 -3.51 15.53 -18.37
C TYR A 298 -3.56 15.09 -19.84
N ARG A 299 -2.41 14.70 -20.41
CA ARG A 299 -2.38 14.15 -21.78
C ARG A 299 -3.19 12.85 -21.90
N LEU A 300 -3.16 11.99 -20.88
CA LEU A 300 -4.01 10.80 -20.85
C LEU A 300 -5.49 11.19 -20.82
N TYR A 301 -5.86 12.19 -20.02
CA TYR A 301 -7.22 12.74 -20.00
C TYR A 301 -7.62 13.30 -21.38
N GLN A 302 -6.76 14.08 -22.03
CA GLN A 302 -7.00 14.58 -23.40
C GLN A 302 -7.23 13.42 -24.38
N LEU A 303 -6.43 12.37 -24.31
CA LEU A 303 -6.57 11.20 -25.18
C LEU A 303 -7.88 10.46 -24.93
N LEU A 304 -8.15 10.05 -23.68
CA LEU A 304 -9.26 9.15 -23.36
C LEU A 304 -10.62 9.84 -23.30
N VAL A 305 -10.66 11.10 -22.86
CA VAL A 305 -11.91 11.85 -22.63
C VAL A 305 -12.21 12.82 -23.77
N LEU A 306 -11.19 13.45 -24.35
CA LEU A 306 -11.37 14.44 -25.43
C LEU A 306 -11.09 13.85 -26.82
N GLY A 307 -10.54 12.64 -26.91
CA GLY A 307 -10.12 12.05 -28.20
C GLY A 307 -8.94 12.78 -28.84
N GLN A 308 -8.18 13.56 -28.08
CA GLN A 308 -7.12 14.43 -28.59
C GLN A 308 -5.75 13.76 -28.45
N ARG A 309 -5.12 13.47 -29.59
CA ARG A 309 -3.70 13.11 -29.65
C ARG A 309 -2.85 14.38 -29.56
N THR A 310 -1.95 14.43 -28.59
CA THR A 310 -1.05 15.57 -28.39
C THR A 310 0.34 15.29 -28.96
N PRO A 311 0.94 16.20 -29.75
CA PRO A 311 2.26 16.01 -30.34
C PRO A 311 3.33 15.90 -29.25
N SER A 312 4.43 15.18 -29.48
CA SER A 312 5.48 15.06 -28.46
C SER A 312 6.12 16.41 -28.11
N VAL A 313 6.49 16.58 -26.85
CA VAL A 313 7.23 17.75 -26.37
C VAL A 313 8.62 17.35 -25.86
N THR A 314 9.59 18.22 -26.07
CA THR A 314 10.96 18.05 -25.56
C THR A 314 11.04 18.43 -24.09
N TYR A 315 12.10 17.96 -23.42
CA TYR A 315 12.33 18.22 -22.01
C TYR A 315 13.83 18.42 -21.73
N PRO A 316 14.18 19.22 -20.70
CA PRO A 316 15.57 19.43 -20.32
C PRO A 316 16.17 18.20 -19.62
N ALA A 317 17.43 17.89 -19.94
CA ALA A 317 18.22 16.85 -19.27
C ALA A 317 19.70 17.27 -19.08
N PRO A 318 20.32 17.07 -17.90
CA PRO A 318 19.73 16.48 -16.70
C PRO A 318 19.01 17.52 -15.81
N ARG A 319 17.83 17.14 -15.34
CA ARG A 319 17.06 17.80 -14.27
C ARG A 319 16.63 16.78 -13.23
N TYR A 320 16.51 17.20 -11.97
CA TYR A 320 16.34 16.31 -10.83
C TYR A 320 14.95 16.46 -10.20
N ALA A 321 14.51 15.38 -9.56
CA ALA A 321 13.37 15.40 -8.63
C ALA A 321 13.72 14.57 -7.39
N ARG A 322 13.22 15.01 -6.23
CA ARG A 322 13.48 14.40 -4.94
C ARG A 322 12.20 14.24 -4.13
N ASN A 323 12.03 13.07 -3.52
CA ASN A 323 11.20 12.89 -2.35
C ASN A 323 12.09 13.10 -1.10
N PHE A 324 11.97 14.27 -0.47
CA PHE A 324 12.88 14.68 0.60
C PHE A 324 12.87 13.72 1.79
N MET A 325 11.71 13.23 2.22
CA MET A 325 11.62 12.35 3.39
C MET A 325 12.28 10.98 3.15
N SER A 326 12.03 10.39 1.99
CA SER A 326 12.65 9.12 1.62
C SER A 326 14.17 9.26 1.51
N ASP A 327 14.64 10.38 0.95
CA ASP A 327 16.06 10.66 0.79
C ASP A 327 16.75 10.96 2.15
N LEU A 328 16.07 11.67 3.06
CA LEU A 328 16.55 11.90 4.42
C LEU A 328 16.64 10.60 5.24
N TRP A 329 15.64 9.72 5.09
CA TRP A 329 15.66 8.40 5.73
C TRP A 329 16.84 7.56 5.21
N GLN A 330 17.06 7.56 3.90
CA GLN A 330 18.20 6.90 3.28
C GLN A 330 19.54 7.45 3.81
N PHE A 331 19.66 8.78 3.87
CA PHE A 331 20.84 9.44 4.42
C PHE A 331 21.12 8.98 5.86
N ARG A 332 20.09 8.89 6.72
CA ARG A 332 20.24 8.40 8.10
C ARG A 332 20.68 6.94 8.17
N MET A 333 20.11 6.07 7.33
CA MET A 333 20.46 4.65 7.25
C MET A 333 21.93 4.47 6.87
N THR A 334 22.36 5.07 5.76
CA THR A 334 23.75 4.99 5.29
C THR A 334 24.71 5.64 6.28
N SER A 335 24.34 6.78 6.89
CA SER A 335 25.15 7.39 7.95
C SER A 335 25.31 6.48 9.16
N SER A 336 24.30 5.66 9.49
CA SER A 336 24.38 4.67 10.56
C SER A 336 25.38 3.54 10.25
N GLU A 337 25.42 3.08 9.00
CA GLU A 337 26.36 2.05 8.52
C GLU A 337 27.80 2.58 8.48
N LEU A 338 27.97 3.87 8.16
CA LEU A 338 29.28 4.52 8.03
C LEU A 338 29.82 5.11 9.34
N ARG A 339 29.18 4.88 10.50
CA ARG A 339 29.60 5.47 11.79
C ARG A 339 31.06 5.19 12.15
N SER A 340 31.59 4.03 11.74
CA SER A 340 32.98 3.63 11.97
C SER A 340 33.96 4.15 10.90
N HIS A 341 33.50 4.86 9.87
CA HIS A 341 34.29 5.30 8.72
C HIS A 341 34.16 6.82 8.51
N PRO A 342 34.89 7.66 9.28
CA PRO A 342 34.64 9.10 9.35
C PRO A 342 34.84 9.83 8.01
N LEU A 343 35.85 9.46 7.22
CA LEU A 343 36.08 10.04 5.89
C LEU A 343 34.94 9.70 4.91
N ALA A 344 34.45 8.46 4.95
CA ALA A 344 33.34 8.02 4.10
C ALA A 344 32.05 8.74 4.50
N MET A 345 31.81 8.91 5.80
CA MET A 345 30.69 9.69 6.34
C MET A 345 30.76 11.16 5.90
N ALA A 346 31.93 11.80 6.01
CA ALA A 346 32.11 13.19 5.58
C ALA A 346 31.86 13.36 4.07
N LYS A 347 32.39 12.45 3.24
CA LYS A 347 32.13 12.43 1.79
C LYS A 347 30.64 12.22 1.47
N HIS A 348 29.97 11.31 2.19
CA HIS A 348 28.54 11.06 2.03
C HIS A 348 27.71 12.31 2.37
N ALA A 349 28.00 12.95 3.51
CA ALA A 349 27.34 14.19 3.94
C ALA A 349 27.58 15.35 2.97
N ALA A 350 28.82 15.56 2.53
CA ALA A 350 29.16 16.59 1.56
C ALA A 350 28.44 16.38 0.21
N GLY A 351 28.36 15.13 -0.26
CA GLY A 351 27.62 14.79 -1.48
C GLY A 351 26.11 15.04 -1.35
N TRP A 352 25.53 14.70 -0.21
CA TRP A 352 24.10 14.93 0.07
C TRP A 352 23.77 16.43 0.14
N LEU A 353 24.54 17.20 0.92
CA LEU A 353 24.40 18.65 1.05
C LEU A 353 24.63 19.37 -0.28
N GLY A 354 25.68 18.99 -1.03
CA GLY A 354 25.95 19.52 -2.37
C GLY A 354 24.81 19.26 -3.34
N GLY A 355 24.08 18.16 -3.18
CA GLY A 355 22.87 17.88 -3.94
C GLY A 355 21.74 18.88 -3.69
N LEU A 356 21.59 19.41 -2.46
CA LEU A 356 20.55 20.39 -2.13
C LEU A 356 20.77 21.75 -2.81
N LEU A 357 22.03 22.11 -3.11
CA LEU A 357 22.35 23.32 -3.86
C LEU A 357 21.67 23.36 -5.24
N ARG A 358 21.31 22.19 -5.81
CA ARG A 358 20.58 22.09 -7.08
C ARG A 358 19.19 22.74 -7.04
N ILE A 359 18.60 22.85 -5.85
CA ILE A 359 17.32 23.55 -5.63
C ILE A 359 17.51 25.05 -5.90
N LEU A 360 18.60 25.63 -5.38
CA LEU A 360 18.91 27.06 -5.51
C LEU A 360 19.16 27.48 -6.96
N VAL A 361 19.74 26.59 -7.77
CA VAL A 361 19.99 26.83 -9.20
C VAL A 361 18.87 26.33 -10.12
N ASN A 362 17.67 26.04 -9.58
CA ASN A 362 16.51 25.56 -10.33
C ASN A 362 16.80 24.34 -11.23
N ARG A 363 17.64 23.41 -10.75
CA ARG A 363 17.93 22.13 -11.42
C ARG A 363 17.23 20.95 -10.76
N GLU A 364 16.58 21.15 -9.62
CA GLU A 364 15.90 20.13 -8.85
C GLU A 364 14.51 20.62 -8.38
N ARG A 365 13.53 19.71 -8.38
CA ARG A 365 12.18 19.94 -7.85
C ARG A 365 11.89 18.94 -6.73
N GLN A 366 11.03 19.32 -5.80
CA GLN A 366 10.57 18.43 -4.72
C GLN A 366 9.23 17.80 -5.08
N ASP A 367 9.03 16.54 -4.69
CA ASP A 367 7.81 15.78 -4.96
C ASP A 367 6.63 16.34 -4.16
N THR A 368 6.81 16.65 -2.87
CA THR A 368 5.75 17.14 -1.98
C THR A 368 5.75 18.65 -1.83
N TRP A 369 6.92 19.29 -1.77
CA TRP A 369 7.06 20.73 -1.56
C TRP A 369 7.01 21.53 -2.87
N VAL A 370 5.82 22.04 -3.19
CA VAL A 370 5.59 22.95 -4.32
C VAL A 370 4.85 24.20 -3.85
N TRP A 371 5.12 25.35 -4.47
CA TRP A 371 4.63 26.65 -4.02
C TRP A 371 3.12 26.82 -4.15
N ASP A 372 2.55 26.28 -5.22
CA ASP A 372 1.13 26.39 -5.51
C ASP A 372 0.27 25.43 -4.67
N ASP A 373 0.87 24.42 -4.02
CA ASP A 373 0.19 23.41 -3.21
C ASP A 373 1.07 22.91 -2.05
N THR A 374 1.16 23.72 -0.98
CA THR A 374 2.04 23.47 0.17
C THR A 374 1.48 22.48 1.20
N GLY A 375 0.19 22.16 1.13
CA GLY A 375 -0.49 21.33 2.14
C GLY A 375 0.19 19.98 2.38
N PRO A 376 0.49 19.19 1.32
CA PRO A 376 1.15 17.90 1.48
C PRO A 376 2.51 17.96 2.18
N ALA A 377 3.35 18.94 1.84
CA ALA A 377 4.65 19.10 2.48
C ALA A 377 4.55 19.48 3.97
N ARG A 378 3.58 20.35 4.32
CA ARG A 378 3.34 20.73 5.72
C ARG A 378 2.92 19.52 6.56
N LEU A 379 1.99 18.71 6.05
CA LEU A 379 1.51 17.53 6.76
C LEU A 379 2.61 16.46 6.89
N GLU A 380 3.38 16.22 5.84
CA GLU A 380 4.54 15.31 5.87
C GLU A 380 5.58 15.74 6.92
N PHE A 381 5.85 17.04 7.05
CA PHE A 381 6.75 17.58 8.08
C PHE A 381 6.18 17.48 9.50
N GLN A 382 4.88 17.75 9.67
CA GLN A 382 4.19 17.59 10.96
C GLN A 382 4.22 16.13 11.44
N GLN A 383 3.99 15.17 10.55
CA GLN A 383 4.05 13.73 10.85
C GLN A 383 5.46 13.30 11.29
N LEU A 384 6.50 13.83 10.63
CA LEU A 384 7.89 13.59 11.04
C LEU A 384 8.16 14.14 12.45
N LEU A 385 7.75 15.39 12.74
CA LEU A 385 7.92 15.99 14.06
C LEU A 385 7.18 15.20 15.15
N ALA A 386 5.97 14.73 14.86
CA ALA A 386 5.20 13.90 15.78
C ALA A 386 5.92 12.59 16.08
N THR A 387 6.49 11.93 15.06
CA THR A 387 7.27 10.69 15.23
C THR A 387 8.53 10.91 16.07
N ILE A 388 9.23 12.04 15.88
CA ILE A 388 10.40 12.41 16.68
C ILE A 388 9.99 12.68 18.13
N LYS A 389 8.92 13.45 18.35
CA LYS A 389 8.39 13.76 19.68
C LYS A 389 7.99 12.49 20.43
N HIS A 390 7.30 11.56 19.78
CA HIS A 390 6.91 10.27 20.35
C HIS A 390 8.13 9.44 20.77
N LYS A 391 9.19 9.41 19.95
CA LYS A 391 10.45 8.72 20.31
C LYS A 391 11.19 9.36 21.49
N LEU A 392 11.08 10.68 21.67
CA LEU A 392 11.77 11.42 22.73
C LEU A 392 11.02 11.39 24.07
N GLN A 393 9.69 11.41 24.04
CA GLN A 393 8.87 11.45 25.25
C GLN A 393 8.70 10.06 25.91
N GLY A 394 9.00 8.99 25.18
CA GLY A 394 8.54 7.65 25.57
C GLY A 394 7.01 7.58 25.46
N ASP A 395 6.46 6.37 25.47
CA ASP A 395 5.01 6.21 25.48
C ASP A 395 4.50 6.78 26.81
N ASP A 396 3.88 7.96 26.79
CA ASP A 396 3.29 8.57 27.98
C ASP A 396 1.98 7.83 28.28
N VAL A 397 2.10 6.66 28.91
CA VAL A 397 1.02 5.77 29.36
C VAL A 397 0.28 6.41 30.54
N ARG A 398 -0.32 7.60 30.37
CA ARG A 398 -0.92 8.34 31.48
C ARG A 398 -2.17 9.11 31.13
N THR A 399 -3.16 8.41 30.58
CA THR A 399 -4.56 8.70 30.92
C THR A 399 -5.38 7.43 30.77
N ARG A 400 -5.73 6.78 31.88
CA ARG A 400 -6.89 5.87 31.95
C ARG A 400 -8.10 6.72 31.60
N ARG A 401 -8.52 6.69 30.33
CA ARG A 401 -9.78 7.33 29.93
C ARG A 401 -10.88 6.57 30.68
N ALA A 402 -11.70 7.29 31.45
CA ALA A 402 -12.86 6.69 32.09
C ALA A 402 -13.69 5.99 31.00
N LEU A 403 -14.07 4.74 31.25
CA LEU A 403 -14.92 3.98 30.35
C LEU A 403 -16.17 4.83 30.03
N PRO A 404 -16.60 4.91 28.77
CA PRO A 404 -17.84 5.60 28.45
C PRO A 404 -18.96 4.96 29.27
N ALA A 405 -19.53 5.72 30.21
CA ALA A 405 -20.70 5.31 30.97
C ALA A 405 -21.85 5.17 29.97
N LEU A 406 -22.05 3.96 29.46
CA LEU A 406 -23.11 3.64 28.53
C LEU A 406 -24.14 2.82 29.29
N THR A 407 -25.30 3.42 29.50
CA THR A 407 -26.51 2.67 29.81
C THR A 407 -27.13 2.29 28.48
N LEU A 408 -27.28 0.99 28.22
CA LEU A 408 -27.78 0.45 26.96
C LEU A 408 -29.12 -0.23 27.21
N GLU A 409 -30.12 0.06 26.36
CA GLU A 409 -31.44 -0.59 26.42
C GLU A 409 -31.46 -2.01 25.84
N ARG A 410 -30.33 -2.45 25.27
CA ARG A 410 -30.19 -3.72 24.56
C ARG A 410 -28.95 -4.47 25.04
N ARG A 411 -28.90 -5.77 24.73
CA ARG A 411 -27.73 -6.63 24.95
C ARG A 411 -26.45 -5.97 24.38
N PRO A 412 -25.47 -5.61 25.22
CA PRO A 412 -24.25 -4.94 24.78
C PRO A 412 -23.43 -5.82 23.84
N ARG A 413 -22.88 -5.22 22.78
CA ARG A 413 -22.06 -5.88 21.77
C ARG A 413 -20.61 -5.42 21.85
N LEU A 414 -19.74 -6.33 22.28
CA LEU A 414 -18.29 -6.17 22.31
C LEU A 414 -17.67 -6.70 21.01
N LEU A 415 -16.76 -5.93 20.43
CA LEU A 415 -15.93 -6.41 19.33
C LEU A 415 -14.46 -6.39 19.74
N PHE A 416 -13.85 -7.56 19.83
CA PHE A 416 -12.40 -7.68 20.01
C PHE A 416 -11.70 -7.37 18.69
N LEU A 417 -10.91 -6.31 18.66
CA LEU A 417 -10.25 -5.79 17.47
C LEU A 417 -8.74 -5.84 17.64
N CYS A 418 -8.06 -6.58 16.76
CA CYS A 418 -6.59 -6.55 16.68
C CYS A 418 -6.11 -6.33 15.24
N GLN A 419 -4.82 -6.50 14.96
CA GLN A 419 -4.27 -6.28 13.64
C GLN A 419 -4.77 -7.33 12.63
N GLY A 420 -4.56 -8.62 12.93
CA GLY A 420 -4.82 -9.71 11.98
C GLY A 420 -6.09 -10.53 12.21
N ASN A 421 -6.65 -10.51 13.43
CA ASN A 421 -7.69 -11.47 13.86
C ASN A 421 -7.31 -12.94 13.67
N ILE A 422 -6.05 -13.26 13.97
CA ILE A 422 -5.50 -14.62 13.91
C ILE A 422 -4.91 -15.08 15.25
N CYS A 423 -4.71 -14.17 16.21
CA CYS A 423 -4.06 -14.43 17.50
C CYS A 423 -4.89 -13.89 18.68
N ARG A 424 -4.69 -12.60 19.01
CA ARG A 424 -5.25 -11.96 20.22
C ARG A 424 -6.77 -11.86 20.24
N SER A 425 -7.38 -11.25 19.21
CA SER A 425 -8.82 -11.01 19.22
C SER A 425 -9.67 -12.27 19.05
N SER A 426 -9.18 -13.24 18.26
CA SER A 426 -9.82 -14.54 18.09
C SER A 426 -9.80 -15.35 19.39
N TYR A 427 -8.66 -15.39 20.08
CA TYR A 427 -8.55 -15.99 21.41
C TYR A 427 -9.49 -15.31 22.42
N ALA A 428 -9.46 -13.98 22.49
CA ALA A 428 -10.27 -13.20 23.42
C ALA A 428 -11.78 -13.43 23.22
N GLU A 429 -12.26 -13.47 21.97
CA GLU A 429 -13.66 -13.77 21.67
C GLU A 429 -14.06 -15.17 22.14
N LYS A 430 -13.29 -16.20 21.78
CA LYS A 430 -13.62 -17.59 22.13
C LYS A 430 -13.60 -17.80 23.65
N LYS A 431 -12.60 -17.25 24.34
CA LYS A 431 -12.54 -17.26 25.81
C LYS A 431 -13.70 -16.48 26.43
N ALA A 432 -14.03 -15.31 25.89
CA ALA A 432 -15.16 -14.52 26.36
C ALA A 432 -16.50 -15.26 26.19
N ARG A 433 -16.72 -15.98 25.08
CA ARG A 433 -17.91 -16.82 24.88
C ARG A 433 -18.03 -17.88 25.97
N GLN A 434 -16.95 -18.61 26.27
CA GLN A 434 -16.92 -19.59 27.35
C GLN A 434 -17.29 -18.97 28.71
N LEU A 435 -16.72 -17.80 29.04
CA LEU A 435 -17.01 -17.09 30.29
C LEU A 435 -18.45 -16.56 30.35
N ILE A 436 -18.97 -16.04 29.24
CA ILE A 436 -20.35 -15.55 29.11
C ILE A 436 -21.35 -16.69 29.34
N GLU A 437 -21.12 -17.85 28.72
CA GLU A 437 -21.96 -19.04 28.88
C GLU A 437 -21.93 -19.55 30.32
N HIS A 438 -20.73 -19.66 30.92
CA HIS A 438 -20.54 -20.14 32.28
C HIS A 438 -21.20 -19.23 33.33
N ALA A 439 -21.05 -17.92 33.19
CA ALA A 439 -21.58 -16.92 34.12
C ALA A 439 -22.97 -16.37 33.74
N LYS A 440 -23.58 -16.88 32.65
CA LYS A 440 -24.89 -16.46 32.11
C LYS A 440 -25.01 -14.94 31.89
N LEU A 441 -23.96 -14.32 31.35
CA LEU A 441 -23.92 -12.87 31.15
C LEU A 441 -24.72 -12.44 29.92
N ASN A 442 -25.50 -11.37 30.04
CA ASN A 442 -26.22 -10.78 28.90
C ASN A 442 -25.31 -9.88 28.05
N VAL A 443 -24.30 -10.46 27.39
CA VAL A 443 -23.33 -9.73 26.56
C VAL A 443 -23.06 -10.50 25.27
N ALA A 444 -23.05 -9.83 24.14
CA ALA A 444 -22.69 -10.41 22.85
C ALA A 444 -21.24 -10.04 22.51
N VAL A 445 -20.49 -11.00 21.97
CA VAL A 445 -19.08 -10.81 21.58
C VAL A 445 -18.88 -11.25 20.14
N ASP A 446 -17.94 -10.59 19.47
CA ASP A 446 -17.43 -10.93 18.14
C ASP A 446 -15.95 -10.53 18.06
N SER A 447 -15.23 -10.95 17.02
CA SER A 447 -13.87 -10.47 16.75
C SER A 447 -13.64 -10.10 15.29
N ALA A 448 -12.69 -9.19 15.08
CA ALA A 448 -12.25 -8.78 13.76
C ALA A 448 -10.82 -8.22 13.78
N GLY A 449 -10.29 -7.99 12.58
CA GLY A 449 -8.93 -7.54 12.31
C GLY A 449 -8.91 -6.29 11.42
N MET A 450 -7.98 -5.38 11.66
CA MET A 450 -7.85 -4.16 10.85
C MET A 450 -7.24 -4.40 9.47
N LEU A 451 -6.47 -5.49 9.30
CA LEU A 451 -5.95 -5.85 7.99
C LEU A 451 -7.11 -6.24 7.04
N PRO A 452 -7.14 -5.72 5.79
CA PRO A 452 -8.16 -6.06 4.79
C PRO A 452 -7.91 -7.46 4.22
N ARG A 453 -8.07 -8.49 5.07
CA ARG A 453 -7.88 -9.90 4.78
C ARG A 453 -8.88 -10.71 5.59
N ASN A 454 -9.45 -11.75 4.95
CA ASN A 454 -10.42 -12.66 5.55
C ASN A 454 -9.92 -14.11 5.44
N ALA A 455 -10.58 -15.02 6.15
CA ALA A 455 -10.42 -16.47 6.04
C ALA A 455 -9.00 -17.01 6.31
N ARG A 456 -8.15 -16.25 6.97
CA ARG A 456 -6.84 -16.74 7.43
C ARG A 456 -6.99 -17.56 8.71
N PRO A 457 -6.36 -18.73 8.82
CA PRO A 457 -6.33 -19.51 10.05
C PRO A 457 -5.45 -18.82 11.11
N ALA A 458 -5.64 -19.23 12.37
CA ALA A 458 -4.67 -18.93 13.42
C ALA A 458 -3.35 -19.67 13.15
N PRO A 459 -2.16 -19.07 13.39
CA PRO A 459 -0.87 -19.75 13.28
C PRO A 459 -0.83 -21.00 14.19
N LEU A 460 -0.09 -22.04 13.80
CA LEU A 460 0.00 -23.28 14.58
C LEU A 460 0.47 -23.04 16.03
N VAL A 461 1.45 -22.14 16.23
CA VAL A 461 1.91 -21.74 17.57
C VAL A 461 0.80 -21.07 18.39
N ALA A 462 -0.06 -20.29 17.74
CA ALA A 462 -1.19 -19.62 18.37
C ALA A 462 -2.29 -20.61 18.76
N GLN A 463 -2.54 -21.63 17.90
CA GLN A 463 -3.46 -22.73 18.18
C GLN A 463 -2.97 -23.57 19.37
N GLU A 464 -1.69 -23.92 19.38
CA GLU A 464 -1.10 -24.71 20.47
C GLU A 464 -1.15 -23.95 21.81
N ALA A 465 -0.76 -22.68 21.83
CA ALA A 465 -0.88 -21.86 23.05
C ALA A 465 -2.34 -21.72 23.53
N ALA A 466 -3.30 -21.58 22.60
CA ALA A 466 -4.70 -21.44 22.95
C ALA A 466 -5.26 -22.73 23.56
N ARG A 467 -4.88 -23.89 22.99
CA ARG A 467 -5.25 -25.21 23.48
C ARG A 467 -4.77 -25.44 24.91
N GLN A 468 -3.55 -25.00 25.24
CA GLN A 468 -3.02 -25.06 26.61
C GLN A 468 -3.82 -24.21 27.62
N GLN A 469 -4.59 -23.23 27.14
CA GLN A 469 -5.48 -22.38 27.95
C GLN A 469 -6.97 -22.78 27.83
N GLY A 470 -7.26 -23.95 27.25
CA GLY A 470 -8.62 -24.48 27.10
C GLY A 470 -9.45 -23.83 26.00
N VAL A 471 -8.82 -23.17 25.02
CA VAL A 471 -9.50 -22.53 23.89
C VAL A 471 -9.09 -23.20 22.58
N ASP A 472 -10.07 -23.58 21.77
CA ASP A 472 -9.84 -24.11 20.43
C ASP A 472 -9.91 -23.00 19.37
N LEU A 473 -8.81 -22.84 18.61
CA LEU A 473 -8.69 -21.91 17.48
C LEU A 473 -8.54 -22.63 16.13
N SER A 474 -8.60 -23.96 16.09
CA SER A 474 -8.36 -24.76 14.86
C SER A 474 -9.36 -24.45 13.75
N THR A 475 -10.60 -24.13 14.11
CA THR A 475 -11.69 -23.77 13.18
C THR A 475 -11.84 -22.26 12.98
N HIS A 476 -10.97 -21.45 13.60
CA HIS A 476 -11.05 -19.99 13.49
C HIS A 476 -10.64 -19.53 12.10
N ALA A 477 -11.42 -18.61 11.54
CA ALA A 477 -11.14 -17.94 10.29
C ALA A 477 -11.21 -16.43 10.53
N SER A 478 -10.12 -15.72 10.22
CA SER A 478 -10.06 -14.26 10.43
C SER A 478 -11.12 -13.50 9.63
N LYS A 479 -11.58 -12.39 10.19
CA LYS A 479 -12.54 -11.46 9.60
C LYS A 479 -12.01 -10.04 9.65
N HIS A 480 -12.15 -9.29 8.57
CA HIS A 480 -11.82 -7.88 8.49
C HIS A 480 -12.90 -7.04 9.20
N ALA A 481 -12.46 -5.98 9.90
CA ALA A 481 -13.33 -5.01 10.55
C ALA A 481 -13.87 -3.99 9.53
N PHE A 482 -14.99 -4.34 8.89
CA PHE A 482 -15.73 -3.45 8.00
C PHE A 482 -16.70 -2.53 8.78
N GLU A 483 -17.12 -1.44 8.15
CA GLU A 483 -17.86 -0.35 8.82
C GLU A 483 -19.16 -0.80 9.51
N PRO A 484 -20.07 -1.55 8.86
CA PRO A 484 -21.26 -2.09 9.52
C PRO A 484 -20.96 -2.86 10.81
N LEU A 485 -19.92 -3.71 10.83
CA LEU A 485 -19.55 -4.47 12.01
C LEU A 485 -19.10 -3.54 13.14
N LEU A 486 -18.21 -2.60 12.84
CA LEU A 486 -17.69 -1.63 13.81
C LEU A 486 -18.81 -0.76 14.39
N ARG A 487 -19.76 -0.31 13.56
CA ARG A 487 -20.87 0.54 13.98
C ARG A 487 -21.94 -0.19 14.80
N GLN A 488 -22.10 -1.50 14.58
CA GLN A 488 -22.99 -2.35 15.38
C GLN A 488 -22.44 -2.65 16.78
N SER A 489 -21.15 -2.43 17.02
CA SER A 489 -20.51 -2.63 18.32
C SER A 489 -20.72 -1.42 19.23
N ASP A 490 -21.07 -1.68 20.48
CA ASP A 490 -21.19 -0.64 21.50
C ASP A 490 -19.80 -0.32 22.06
N TRP A 491 -18.98 -1.34 22.33
CA TRP A 491 -17.57 -1.21 22.72
C TRP A 491 -16.65 -1.95 21.73
N ILE A 492 -15.58 -1.28 21.32
CA ILE A 492 -14.53 -1.82 20.47
C ILE A 492 -13.30 -2.04 21.35
N VAL A 493 -13.02 -3.31 21.64
CA VAL A 493 -11.99 -3.73 22.57
C VAL A 493 -10.67 -3.93 21.82
N ILE A 494 -9.69 -3.08 22.10
CA ILE A 494 -8.37 -3.08 21.47
C ILE A 494 -7.28 -3.54 22.44
N PHE A 495 -6.12 -3.92 21.89
CA PHE A 495 -5.02 -4.50 22.66
C PHE A 495 -3.82 -3.55 22.78
N ASP A 496 -3.56 -2.72 21.78
CA ASP A 496 -2.41 -1.83 21.73
C ASP A 496 -2.72 -0.53 20.99
N ASP A 497 -1.76 0.41 21.01
CA ASP A 497 -1.88 1.70 20.33
C ASP A 497 -1.86 1.57 18.81
N ILE A 498 -1.26 0.50 18.26
CA ILE A 498 -1.28 0.21 16.82
C ILE A 498 -2.73 -0.01 16.37
N ASN A 499 -3.53 -0.76 17.14
CA ASN A 499 -4.93 -1.02 16.84
C ASN A 499 -5.79 0.24 17.02
N ARG A 500 -5.53 1.04 18.07
CA ARG A 500 -6.18 2.35 18.24
C ARG A 500 -5.96 3.23 17.03
N GLN A 501 -4.70 3.36 16.64
CA GLN A 501 -4.26 4.25 15.57
C GLN A 501 -4.87 3.80 14.23
N ALA A 502 -4.77 2.51 13.89
CA ALA A 502 -5.38 1.95 12.68
C ALA A 502 -6.90 2.16 12.61
N LEU A 503 -7.62 2.06 13.72
CA LEU A 503 -9.08 2.29 13.73
C LEU A 503 -9.42 3.76 13.53
N ILE A 504 -8.85 4.66 14.35
CA ILE A 504 -9.16 6.10 14.31
C ILE A 504 -8.76 6.72 12.97
N GLU A 505 -7.74 6.17 12.32
CA GLU A 505 -7.35 6.54 10.96
C GLU A 505 -8.45 6.38 9.93
N ARG A 506 -9.27 5.35 10.07
CA ARG A 506 -10.32 5.03 9.09
C ARG A 506 -11.70 5.47 9.57
N TYR A 507 -11.94 5.45 10.88
CA TYR A 507 -13.22 5.74 11.52
C TYR A 507 -13.01 6.64 12.76
N PRO A 508 -12.61 7.92 12.57
CA PRO A 508 -12.27 8.80 13.67
C PRO A 508 -13.44 9.06 14.63
N ASP A 509 -14.67 8.99 14.14
CA ASP A 509 -15.91 9.14 14.91
C ASP A 509 -16.14 7.98 15.92
N LEU A 510 -15.45 6.85 15.76
CA LEU A 510 -15.56 5.69 16.63
C LEU A 510 -14.59 5.73 17.82
N GLU A 511 -13.74 6.76 17.95
CA GLU A 511 -12.75 6.84 19.04
C GLU A 511 -13.40 6.71 20.43
N ASN A 512 -14.57 7.28 20.64
CA ASN A 512 -15.27 7.26 21.93
C ASN A 512 -15.82 5.87 22.31
N ARG A 513 -15.78 4.89 21.41
CA ARG A 513 -16.19 3.50 21.67
C ARG A 513 -15.01 2.59 21.99
N LEU A 514 -13.78 3.10 21.93
CA LEU A 514 -12.56 2.31 22.15
C LEU A 514 -12.32 2.05 23.64
N VAL A 515 -12.02 0.81 23.96
CA VAL A 515 -11.61 0.38 25.30
C VAL A 515 -10.37 -0.50 25.18
N TYR A 516 -9.36 -0.31 26.03
CA TYR A 516 -8.19 -1.18 26.03
C TYR A 516 -8.49 -2.38 26.93
N LEU A 517 -8.27 -3.58 26.43
CA LEU A 517 -8.48 -4.78 27.24
C LEU A 517 -7.61 -4.77 28.50
N GLY A 518 -6.36 -4.30 28.41
CA GLY A 518 -5.45 -4.24 29.55
C GLY A 518 -5.86 -3.28 30.67
N ASP A 519 -6.84 -2.39 30.46
CA ASP A 519 -7.38 -1.55 31.54
C ASP A 519 -8.15 -2.36 32.60
N PHE A 520 -8.57 -3.58 32.25
CA PHE A 520 -9.41 -4.44 33.07
C PHE A 520 -8.61 -5.43 33.94
N ALA A 521 -7.30 -5.26 34.04
CA ALA A 521 -6.45 -6.01 34.96
C ALA A 521 -5.57 -5.06 35.80
N SER A 522 -5.16 -5.53 36.97
CA SER A 522 -4.19 -4.85 37.83
C SER A 522 -2.76 -5.01 37.27
N ALA A 523 -2.49 -4.42 36.12
CA ALA A 523 -1.18 -4.38 35.48
C ALA A 523 -0.70 -2.93 35.32
N PRO A 524 0.62 -2.67 35.37
CA PRO A 524 1.17 -1.32 35.21
C PRO A 524 1.00 -0.76 33.80
N ASP A 525 0.93 -1.64 32.80
CA ASP A 525 0.75 -1.27 31.39
C ASP A 525 -0.64 -1.75 30.91
N ARG A 526 -1.29 -0.95 30.07
CA ARG A 526 -2.58 -1.30 29.44
C ARG A 526 -2.40 -2.03 28.11
N GLN A 527 -1.21 -1.95 27.49
CA GLN A 527 -0.96 -2.55 26.19
C GLN A 527 -0.68 -4.06 26.32
N ILE A 528 -1.36 -4.85 25.51
CA ILE A 528 -1.14 -6.28 25.32
C ILE A 528 -0.52 -6.44 23.93
N LEU A 529 0.81 -6.49 23.86
CA LEU A 529 1.58 -6.49 22.62
C LEU A 529 1.23 -7.68 21.69
N ASP A 530 1.42 -7.51 20.37
CA ASP A 530 1.13 -8.54 19.38
C ASP A 530 2.16 -9.70 19.43
N PRO A 531 1.74 -10.96 19.66
CA PRO A 531 2.64 -12.11 19.65
C PRO A 531 2.92 -12.66 18.25
N ASP A 532 2.38 -12.05 17.17
CA ASP A 532 2.60 -12.57 15.81
C ASP A 532 4.09 -12.69 15.45
N GLY A 533 4.46 -13.84 14.87
CA GLY A 533 5.85 -14.20 14.59
C GLY A 533 6.74 -14.48 15.82
N LYS A 534 6.17 -14.61 17.03
CA LYS A 534 6.90 -14.93 18.26
C LYS A 534 6.79 -16.42 18.65
N ASP A 535 7.54 -16.78 19.68
CA ASP A 535 7.57 -18.14 20.22
C ASP A 535 6.35 -18.48 21.09
N LEU A 536 6.22 -19.77 21.43
CA LEU A 536 5.11 -20.29 22.20
C LEU A 536 4.97 -19.63 23.58
N ASP A 537 6.08 -19.33 24.27
CA ASP A 537 6.03 -18.71 25.59
C ASP A 537 5.46 -17.30 25.52
N THR A 538 5.85 -16.51 24.52
CA THR A 538 5.30 -15.17 24.27
C THR A 538 3.78 -15.24 24.03
N PHE A 539 3.31 -16.23 23.27
CA PHE A 539 1.87 -16.47 23.07
C PHE A 539 1.15 -16.81 24.38
N LEU A 540 1.71 -17.72 25.19
CA LEU A 540 1.13 -18.10 26.48
C LEU A 540 1.04 -16.91 27.44
N GLN A 541 2.09 -16.09 27.54
CA GLN A 541 2.08 -14.87 28.35
C GLN A 541 0.98 -13.89 27.89
N THR A 542 0.84 -13.71 26.57
CA THR A 542 -0.19 -12.87 25.97
C THR A 542 -1.59 -13.35 26.34
N TYR A 543 -1.87 -14.66 26.19
CA TYR A 543 -3.17 -15.25 26.50
C TYR A 543 -3.49 -15.23 28.01
N ARG A 544 -2.50 -15.45 28.89
CA ARG A 544 -2.70 -15.25 30.35
C ARG A 544 -3.12 -13.82 30.68
N ARG A 545 -2.52 -12.84 30.01
CA ARG A 545 -2.88 -11.43 30.22
C ARG A 545 -4.29 -11.13 29.73
N ILE A 546 -4.71 -11.69 28.59
CA ILE A 546 -6.10 -11.61 28.11
C ILE A 546 -7.07 -12.23 29.13
N ASP A 547 -6.78 -13.44 29.61
CA ASP A 547 -7.60 -14.15 30.59
C ASP A 547 -7.79 -13.34 31.88
N ALA A 548 -6.75 -12.66 32.35
CA ALA A 548 -6.81 -11.81 33.54
C ALA A 548 -7.74 -10.59 33.37
N CYS A 549 -7.92 -10.09 32.15
CA CYS A 549 -8.71 -8.90 31.86
C CYS A 549 -10.20 -9.19 31.60
N LEU A 550 -10.50 -10.32 30.95
CA LEU A 550 -11.85 -10.63 30.45
C LEU A 550 -12.96 -10.62 31.52
N PRO A 551 -12.77 -11.18 32.74
CA PRO A 551 -13.83 -11.22 33.74
C PRO A 551 -14.34 -9.82 34.14
N ALA A 552 -13.43 -8.87 34.34
CA ALA A 552 -13.78 -7.51 34.73
C ALA A 552 -14.46 -6.76 33.57
N LEU A 553 -13.95 -6.91 32.34
CA LEU A 553 -14.58 -6.34 31.14
C LEU A 553 -16.02 -6.84 30.96
N LEU A 554 -16.22 -8.16 31.02
CA LEU A 554 -17.52 -8.78 30.78
C LEU A 554 -18.54 -8.43 31.86
N LYS A 555 -18.09 -8.37 33.13
CA LYS A 555 -18.95 -7.91 34.24
C LYS A 555 -19.42 -6.48 34.02
N GLN A 556 -18.51 -5.58 33.62
CA GLN A 556 -18.86 -4.19 33.39
C GLN A 556 -19.77 -4.01 32.16
N ALA A 557 -19.52 -4.76 31.08
CA ALA A 557 -20.40 -4.78 29.92
C ALA A 557 -21.80 -5.31 30.29
N HIS A 558 -21.89 -6.37 31.10
CA HIS A 558 -23.18 -6.90 31.55
C HIS A 558 -24.00 -5.86 32.34
N GLN A 559 -23.33 -5.11 33.22
CA GLN A 559 -23.92 -4.05 34.05
C GLN A 559 -24.33 -2.80 33.25
N ALA A 560 -23.93 -2.68 31.98
CA ALA A 560 -24.34 -1.58 31.12
C ALA A 560 -25.83 -1.65 30.72
N THR A 561 -26.48 -2.81 30.92
CA THR A 561 -27.93 -2.96 30.66
C THR A 561 -28.70 -2.81 31.97
N PRO A 562 -29.75 -1.98 32.06
CA PRO A 562 -30.65 -1.99 33.22
C PRO A 562 -31.23 -3.40 33.40
N ALA A 563 -31.38 -3.87 34.64
CA ALA A 563 -32.21 -5.02 34.90
C ALA A 563 -33.63 -4.65 34.44
N HIS A 564 -34.20 -5.36 33.47
CA HIS A 564 -35.64 -5.29 33.23
C HIS A 564 -36.30 -5.69 34.54
N GLU A 565 -36.87 -4.72 35.26
CA GLU A 565 -37.86 -5.01 36.28
C GLU A 565 -38.97 -5.79 35.58
N SER A 566 -39.11 -7.06 35.97
CA SER A 566 -40.24 -7.90 35.64
C SER A 566 -41.50 -7.20 36.13
N ALA A 567 -42.13 -6.40 35.28
CA ALA A 567 -43.48 -5.89 35.54
C ALA A 567 -44.42 -7.09 35.51
N CYS A 568 -44.99 -7.39 36.69
CA CYS A 568 -46.06 -8.35 36.95
C CYS A 568 -47.26 -8.18 36.02
#